data_AF-A0A0B1T888-F1
#
_entry.id   AF-A0A0B1T888-F1
#
_cell.length_a   1.000
_cell.length_b   1.000
_cell.length_c   1.000
_cell.angle_alpha   90.00
_cell.angle_beta   90.00
_cell.angle_gamma   90.00
#
_symmetry.space_group_name_H-M   'P 1'
#
loop_
_entity.id
_entity.type
_entity.pdbx_description
1 polymer ?
#
loop_
_entity_poly.entity_id
_entity_poly.type
_entity_poly.pdbx_seq_one_letter_code
_entity_poly.pdbx_strand_id
1 'polypeptide(L)'
;MSSQSVADRRRQVLVGELPPDFLRLIVPKEQATAFPQQEVTQVMYSGGSFVPPNTRGRVSITIADANLVRNYGIVRMDPYCRLRVGHAVFETQTKLSGGRSPVWNRTVHAYLPNGVESIYIQIFDEKAFSADECVAWAHVMLPQAIFNGETIDDYYPLSGQQGEGKEGMLHLIISFAPVEATVSAATVLPSTASPPLPVEITAEDTKELEAMFPGVDREVIRCVLEESRGDKDATVSALLEMTKTE
;
A
#
# COMPACT_ATOMS: atom_id res chain seq x y z
N MET A 1 13.97 2.96 43.31
CA MET A 1 13.95 3.22 41.86
C MET A 1 13.60 1.90 41.19
N SER A 2 12.32 1.68 40.87
CA SER A 2 11.82 0.37 40.46
C SER A 2 11.88 0.23 38.94
N SER A 3 12.66 -0.75 38.47
CA SER A 3 12.81 -1.11 37.06
C SER A 3 11.60 -1.91 36.57
N GLN A 4 10.81 -1.36 35.65
CA GLN A 4 9.75 -2.11 34.95
C GLN A 4 10.33 -2.95 33.80
N SER A 5 9.86 -4.19 33.69
CA SER A 5 10.28 -5.17 32.69
C SER A 5 9.70 -4.86 31.29
N VAL A 6 10.41 -5.28 30.24
CA VAL A 6 9.96 -5.16 28.83
C VAL A 6 8.64 -5.92 28.59
N ALA A 7 8.36 -6.96 29.39
CA ALA A 7 7.09 -7.68 29.34
C ALA A 7 5.91 -6.83 29.84
N ASP A 8 6.13 -5.95 30.82
CA ASP A 8 5.10 -5.04 31.34
C ASP A 8 4.75 -3.93 30.33
N ARG A 9 5.73 -3.48 29.53
CA ARG A 9 5.47 -2.50 28.44
C ARG A 9 4.65 -3.09 27.29
N ARG A 10 4.78 -4.39 27.02
CA ARG A 10 4.02 -5.07 25.95
C ARG A 10 2.57 -5.39 26.36
N ARG A 11 2.27 -5.42 27.65
CA ARG A 11 0.90 -5.64 28.18
C ARG A 11 0.07 -4.36 28.27
N GLN A 12 0.66 -3.18 28.11
CA GLN A 12 -0.09 -1.96 27.81
C GLN A 12 -0.52 -1.96 26.33
N VAL A 13 -1.32 -2.94 25.95
CA VAL A 13 -2.15 -2.83 24.76
C VAL A 13 -3.30 -1.92 25.18
N LEU A 14 -3.43 -0.77 24.52
CA LEU A 14 -4.61 0.09 24.63
C LEU A 14 -5.79 -0.68 24.05
N VAL A 15 -6.42 -1.53 24.86
CA VAL A 15 -7.72 -2.14 24.56
C VAL A 15 -8.78 -1.08 24.86
N GLY A 16 -8.77 -0.01 24.06
CA GLY A 16 -9.90 0.91 23.93
C GLY A 16 -10.67 0.56 22.66
N GLU A 17 -11.93 0.97 22.58
CA GLU A 17 -12.67 0.86 21.32
C GLU A 17 -11.95 1.68 20.23
N LEU A 18 -11.79 1.08 19.06
CA LEU A 18 -11.16 1.73 17.91
C LEU A 18 -12.00 2.98 17.56
N PRO A 19 -11.40 4.19 17.52
CA PRO A 19 -12.15 5.39 17.18
C PRO A 19 -12.87 5.21 15.84
N PRO A 20 -14.12 5.69 15.69
CA PRO A 20 -14.90 5.50 14.48
C PRO A 20 -14.28 6.14 13.22
N ASP A 21 -13.26 6.98 13.39
CA ASP A 21 -12.54 7.68 12.32
C ASP A 21 -11.15 7.12 12.04
N PHE A 22 -10.81 5.94 12.57
CA PHE A 22 -9.55 5.27 12.27
C PHE A 22 -9.50 4.88 10.78
N LEU A 23 -8.46 5.30 10.06
CA LEU A 23 -8.28 5.21 8.59
C LEU A 23 -9.16 6.10 7.71
N ARG A 24 -9.97 7.00 8.28
CA ARG A 24 -10.67 8.00 7.47
C ARG A 24 -9.74 9.19 7.20
N LEU A 25 -9.51 9.49 5.92
CA LEU A 25 -8.94 10.77 5.52
C LEU A 25 -9.90 11.87 5.94
N ILE A 26 -9.50 12.64 6.96
CA ILE A 26 -10.27 13.78 7.46
C ILE A 26 -10.30 14.81 6.34
N VAL A 27 -11.43 14.91 5.64
CA VAL A 27 -11.72 16.05 4.78
C VAL A 27 -12.26 17.15 5.69
N PRO A 28 -11.59 18.31 5.82
CA PRO A 28 -12.10 19.40 6.65
C PRO A 28 -13.45 19.87 6.09
N LYS A 29 -14.51 19.79 6.90
CA LYS A 29 -15.74 20.56 6.66
C LYS A 29 -15.53 21.95 7.26
N GLU A 30 -15.13 22.92 6.44
CA GLU A 30 -15.25 24.32 6.81
C GLU A 30 -16.59 24.89 6.34
N GLN A 31 -17.24 25.60 7.25
CA GLN A 31 -18.38 26.46 6.98
C GLN A 31 -18.00 27.55 5.98
N ALA A 32 -18.95 27.84 5.10
CA ALA A 32 -18.85 28.72 3.95
C ALA A 32 -18.23 30.09 4.22
N THR A 33 -17.14 30.40 3.52
CA THR A 33 -16.87 31.74 2.98
C THR A 33 -16.23 31.59 1.60
N ALA A 34 -16.69 32.40 0.65
CA ALA A 34 -16.37 32.30 -0.77
C ALA A 34 -14.91 32.67 -1.06
N PHE A 35 -14.12 31.69 -1.50
CA PHE A 35 -12.80 31.87 -2.11
C PHE A 35 -12.80 31.15 -3.47
N PRO A 36 -12.09 31.67 -4.49
CA PRO A 36 -12.12 31.11 -5.84
C PRO A 36 -11.63 29.66 -5.84
N GLN A 37 -12.46 28.82 -6.43
CA GLN A 37 -12.41 27.37 -6.48
C GLN A 37 -11.05 26.87 -7.01
N GLN A 38 -10.20 26.36 -6.12
CA GLN A 38 -9.07 25.53 -6.53
C GLN A 38 -9.62 24.15 -6.88
N GLU A 39 -9.50 23.78 -8.16
CA GLU A 39 -9.87 22.48 -8.71
C GLU A 39 -9.23 21.35 -7.90
N VAL A 40 -10.04 20.60 -7.17
CA VAL A 40 -9.63 19.33 -6.57
C VAL A 40 -9.57 18.32 -7.71
N THR A 41 -8.36 18.02 -8.19
CA THR A 41 -8.13 17.03 -9.24
C THR A 41 -8.53 15.65 -8.71
N GLN A 42 -9.75 15.18 -9.01
CA GLN A 42 -10.13 13.78 -8.80
C GLN A 42 -9.40 12.93 -9.84
N VAL A 43 -8.40 12.19 -9.39
CA VAL A 43 -7.67 11.26 -10.24
C VAL A 43 -8.55 10.02 -10.46
N MET A 44 -9.22 9.94 -11.61
CA MET A 44 -9.87 8.71 -12.07
C MET A 44 -8.80 7.64 -12.34
N TYR A 45 -8.82 6.55 -11.60
CA TYR A 45 -7.91 5.41 -11.82
C TYR A 45 -8.41 4.58 -13.01
N SER A 46 -8.00 4.96 -14.23
CA SER A 46 -8.13 4.11 -15.42
C SER A 46 -6.95 3.13 -15.49
N GLY A 47 -7.18 1.83 -15.24
CA GLY A 47 -6.46 0.67 -15.81
C GLY A 47 -4.91 0.60 -15.84
N GLY A 48 -4.17 1.53 -15.24
CA GLY A 48 -2.70 1.57 -15.24
C GLY A 48 -2.08 0.84 -14.06
N SER A 49 -0.86 0.31 -14.25
CA SER A 49 -0.08 -0.31 -13.16
C SER A 49 0.10 0.69 -12.02
N PHE A 50 -0.40 0.37 -10.83
CA PHE A 50 -0.26 1.22 -9.65
C PHE A 50 1.22 1.37 -9.28
N VAL A 51 1.70 2.62 -9.31
CA VAL A 51 3.00 3.03 -8.80
C VAL A 51 2.75 3.78 -7.49
N PRO A 52 3.32 3.34 -6.35
CA PRO A 52 3.16 4.06 -5.09
C PRO A 52 3.61 5.53 -5.20
N PRO A 53 2.96 6.46 -4.48
CA PRO A 53 3.42 7.84 -4.46
C PRO A 53 4.85 7.92 -3.94
N ASN A 54 5.58 8.96 -4.37
CA ASN A 54 6.98 9.18 -3.99
C ASN A 54 7.95 8.04 -4.39
N THR A 55 7.65 7.32 -5.47
CA THR A 55 8.54 6.29 -6.04
C THR A 55 9.60 6.93 -6.94
N ARG A 56 10.88 6.67 -6.64
CA ARG A 56 12.03 7.06 -7.48
C ARG A 56 12.13 6.17 -8.72
N GLY A 57 11.88 4.88 -8.53
CA GLY A 57 11.90 3.88 -9.60
C GLY A 57 11.77 2.47 -9.05
N ARG A 58 12.10 1.47 -9.88
CA ARG A 58 12.12 0.06 -9.53
C ARG A 58 13.55 -0.41 -9.39
N VAL A 59 13.91 -0.92 -8.22
CA VAL A 59 15.18 -1.61 -8.00
C VAL A 59 15.00 -3.10 -8.21
N SER A 60 15.94 -3.72 -8.92
CA SER A 60 16.05 -5.16 -9.10
C SER A 60 17.26 -5.65 -8.33
N ILE A 61 17.05 -6.53 -7.36
CA ILE A 61 18.10 -7.04 -6.46
C ILE A 61 18.09 -8.56 -6.56
N THR A 62 19.13 -9.13 -7.13
CA THR A 62 19.37 -10.57 -7.11
C THR A 62 20.27 -10.90 -5.93
N ILE A 63 19.75 -11.76 -5.05
CA ILE A 63 20.50 -12.38 -3.97
C ILE A 63 21.01 -13.70 -4.52
N ALA A 64 22.28 -13.73 -4.96
CA ALA A 64 22.86 -14.85 -5.68
C ALA A 64 23.28 -15.96 -4.69
N ASP A 65 24.36 -15.71 -3.96
CA ASP A 65 24.96 -16.64 -3.00
C ASP A 65 25.66 -15.90 -1.86
N ALA A 66 26.06 -16.64 -0.84
CA ALA A 66 26.90 -16.10 0.24
C ALA A 66 28.00 -17.09 0.59
N ASN A 67 29.10 -16.56 1.12
CA ASN A 67 30.17 -17.34 1.73
C ASN A 67 30.35 -16.89 3.18
N LEU A 68 29.82 -17.70 4.12
CA LEU A 68 29.85 -17.46 5.55
C LEU A 68 31.11 -18.05 6.18
N VAL A 69 31.66 -17.35 7.17
CA VAL A 69 32.87 -17.83 7.88
C VAL A 69 32.57 -19.03 8.79
N ARG A 70 31.37 -19.11 9.36
CA ARG A 70 31.01 -20.07 10.42
C ARG A 70 29.68 -20.78 10.15
N ASN A 71 29.58 -22.02 10.65
CA ASN A 71 28.30 -22.74 10.79
C ASN A 71 27.79 -22.55 12.22
N TYR A 72 26.65 -21.90 12.38
CA TYR A 72 26.03 -21.63 13.68
C TYR A 72 25.05 -22.73 14.13
N GLY A 73 24.58 -23.56 13.19
CA GLY A 73 23.75 -24.72 13.49
C GLY A 73 24.51 -25.87 14.14
N ILE A 74 23.78 -26.72 14.88
CA ILE A 74 24.28 -28.03 15.35
C ILE A 74 24.48 -28.96 14.15
N VAL A 75 23.52 -28.93 13.23
CA VAL A 75 23.63 -29.53 11.90
C VAL A 75 24.00 -28.45 10.88
N ARG A 76 24.07 -28.82 9.61
CA ARG A 76 24.28 -27.86 8.54
C ARG A 76 23.10 -26.89 8.50
N MET A 77 23.39 -25.60 8.47
CA MET A 77 22.36 -24.55 8.44
C MET A 77 21.46 -24.66 7.21
N ASP A 78 20.24 -24.19 7.37
CA ASP A 78 19.20 -24.03 6.36
C ASP A 78 18.96 -22.53 6.12
N PRO A 79 19.88 -21.83 5.41
CA PRO A 79 19.84 -20.38 5.39
C PRO A 79 18.83 -19.79 4.39
N TYR A 80 18.22 -18.68 4.76
CA TYR A 80 17.39 -17.82 3.90
C TYR A 80 17.69 -16.35 4.15
N CYS A 81 17.42 -15.50 3.16
CA CYS A 81 17.66 -14.07 3.25
C CYS A 81 16.35 -13.30 3.40
N ARG A 82 16.36 -12.29 4.28
CA ARG A 82 15.32 -11.26 4.40
C ARG A 82 15.89 -9.92 3.92
N LEU A 83 15.34 -9.41 2.82
CA LEU A 83 15.69 -8.13 2.22
C LEU A 83 14.67 -7.07 2.61
N ARG A 84 15.15 -5.92 3.08
CA ARG A 84 14.35 -4.73 3.33
C ARG A 84 14.74 -3.61 2.38
N VAL A 85 13.75 -3.07 1.66
CA VAL A 85 13.87 -1.90 0.78
C VAL A 85 12.86 -0.86 1.26
N GLY A 86 13.33 0.20 1.90
CA GLY A 86 12.46 1.17 2.58
C GLY A 86 11.59 0.50 3.64
N HIS A 87 10.27 0.42 3.39
CA HIS A 87 9.30 -0.22 4.28
C HIS A 87 8.90 -1.63 3.81
N ALA A 88 9.25 -2.00 2.58
CA ALA A 88 8.93 -3.32 2.04
C ALA A 88 9.96 -4.36 2.50
N VAL A 89 9.48 -5.56 2.82
CA VAL A 89 10.29 -6.70 3.24
C VAL A 89 9.99 -7.88 2.32
N PHE A 90 11.04 -8.57 1.89
CA PHE A 90 10.99 -9.72 0.99
C PHE A 90 11.87 -10.82 1.56
N GLU A 91 11.53 -12.08 1.27
CA GLU A 91 12.31 -13.23 1.70
C GLU A 91 12.64 -14.14 0.51
N THR A 92 13.80 -14.80 0.58
CA THR A 92 14.16 -15.86 -0.35
C THR A 92 13.57 -17.19 0.10
N GLN A 93 13.60 -18.19 -0.78
CA GLN A 93 13.40 -19.56 -0.36
C GLN A 93 14.54 -19.99 0.58
N THR A 94 14.22 -20.85 1.53
CA THR A 94 15.21 -21.51 2.39
C THR A 94 16.05 -22.50 1.61
N LYS A 95 17.38 -22.38 1.74
CA LYS A 95 18.31 -23.33 1.15
C LYS A 95 18.56 -24.47 2.12
N LEU A 96 17.83 -25.57 1.95
CA LEU A 96 18.03 -26.78 2.75
C LEU A 96 19.48 -27.27 2.66
N SER A 97 20.11 -27.50 3.81
CA SER A 97 21.49 -27.89 4.00
C SER A 97 22.48 -26.99 3.25
N GLY A 98 22.20 -25.67 3.18
CA GLY A 98 23.08 -24.69 2.53
C GLY A 98 24.40 -24.47 3.26
N GLY A 99 24.41 -24.65 4.59
CA GLY A 99 25.61 -24.50 5.41
C GLY A 99 26.26 -23.14 5.24
N ARG A 100 27.57 -23.12 5.00
CA ARG A 100 28.35 -21.87 4.86
C ARG A 100 28.34 -21.26 3.46
N SER A 101 27.85 -21.99 2.45
CA SER A 101 27.91 -21.53 1.06
C SER A 101 26.55 -21.69 0.37
N PRO A 102 25.49 -21.05 0.89
CA PRO A 102 24.18 -21.13 0.28
C PRO A 102 24.11 -20.37 -1.05
N VAL A 103 23.27 -20.88 -1.95
CA VAL A 103 22.96 -20.27 -3.25
C VAL A 103 21.45 -20.20 -3.38
N TRP A 104 20.93 -19.00 -3.62
CA TRP A 104 19.49 -18.71 -3.74
C TRP A 104 19.09 -18.31 -5.15
N ASN A 105 19.90 -17.49 -5.84
CA ASN A 105 19.58 -16.94 -7.16
C ASN A 105 18.16 -16.34 -7.24
N ARG A 106 17.78 -15.57 -6.22
CA ARG A 106 16.46 -14.96 -6.13
C ARG A 106 16.53 -13.48 -6.48
N THR A 107 15.84 -13.11 -7.55
CA THR A 107 15.65 -11.70 -7.94
C THR A 107 14.37 -11.13 -7.34
N VAL A 108 14.50 -10.04 -6.58
CA VAL A 108 13.40 -9.25 -6.04
C VAL A 108 13.29 -7.95 -6.82
N HIS A 109 12.07 -7.62 -7.26
CA HIS A 109 11.76 -6.33 -7.85
C HIS A 109 10.95 -5.52 -6.84
N ALA A 110 11.47 -4.37 -6.43
CA ALA A 110 10.83 -3.50 -5.44
C ALA A 110 10.75 -2.06 -5.95
N TYR A 111 9.70 -1.35 -5.57
CA TYR A 111 9.67 0.10 -5.73
C TYR A 111 10.62 0.73 -4.71
N LEU A 112 11.50 1.61 -5.19
CA LEU A 112 12.45 2.36 -4.37
C LEU A 112 11.88 3.77 -4.11
N PRO A 113 11.48 4.11 -2.88
CA PRO A 113 11.01 5.45 -2.55
C PRO A 113 12.12 6.51 -2.67
N ASN A 114 11.76 7.77 -2.92
CA ASN A 114 12.73 8.86 -2.84
C ASN A 114 13.32 8.98 -1.42
N GLY A 115 14.61 9.29 -1.33
CA GLY A 115 15.35 9.38 -0.06
C GLY A 115 15.84 8.04 0.51
N VAL A 116 15.44 6.90 -0.06
CA VAL A 116 16.00 5.61 0.32
C VAL A 116 17.30 5.37 -0.46
N GLU A 117 18.42 5.43 0.26
CA GLU A 117 19.77 5.28 -0.31
C GLU A 117 20.46 3.97 0.10
N SER A 118 19.79 3.15 0.91
CA SER A 118 20.36 1.90 1.40
C SER A 118 19.31 0.80 1.50
N ILE A 119 19.78 -0.43 1.39
CA ILE A 119 19.01 -1.64 1.64
C ILE A 119 19.64 -2.42 2.80
N TYR A 120 18.82 -3.22 3.46
CA TYR A 120 19.27 -4.05 4.58
C TYR A 120 18.94 -5.51 4.30
N ILE A 121 19.95 -6.37 4.35
CA ILE A 121 19.79 -7.80 4.14
C ILE A 121 20.19 -8.52 5.42
N GLN A 122 19.38 -9.48 5.82
CA GLN A 122 19.65 -10.39 6.93
C GLN A 122 19.65 -11.82 6.42
N ILE A 123 20.58 -12.63 6.87
CA ILE A 123 20.63 -14.07 6.64
C ILE A 123 20.20 -14.74 7.94
N PHE A 124 19.20 -15.60 7.83
CA PHE A 124 18.65 -16.40 8.92
C PHE A 124 18.95 -17.88 8.68
N ASP A 125 19.10 -18.64 9.76
CA ASP A 125 19.07 -20.11 9.77
C ASP A 125 17.67 -20.56 10.19
N GLU A 126 16.92 -21.18 9.28
CA GLU A 126 15.59 -21.71 9.57
C GLU A 126 15.69 -22.93 10.48
N LYS A 127 14.89 -22.97 11.55
CA LYS A 127 14.93 -24.07 12.53
C LYS A 127 13.58 -24.74 12.67
N ALA A 128 13.56 -26.07 12.54
CA ALA A 128 12.33 -26.86 12.61
C ALA A 128 11.61 -26.81 13.98
N PHE A 129 12.36 -26.60 15.08
CA PHE A 129 11.83 -26.72 16.45
C PHE A 129 12.08 -25.49 17.34
N SER A 130 12.61 -24.40 16.77
CA SER A 130 12.89 -23.16 17.50
C SER A 130 12.71 -21.96 16.59
N ALA A 131 12.76 -20.75 17.14
CA ALA A 131 12.77 -19.55 16.31
C ALA A 131 14.01 -19.49 15.41
N ASP A 132 13.83 -18.92 14.22
CA ASP A 132 14.92 -18.71 13.27
C ASP A 132 15.96 -17.74 13.83
N GLU A 133 17.22 -18.07 13.59
CA GLU A 133 18.34 -17.30 14.12
C GLU A 133 18.95 -16.42 13.04
N CYS A 134 19.10 -15.13 13.28
CA CYS A 134 19.85 -14.26 12.38
C CYS A 134 21.35 -14.54 12.55
N VAL A 135 21.98 -15.11 11.51
CA VAL A 135 23.38 -15.52 11.52
C VAL A 135 24.30 -14.44 10.96
N ALA A 136 23.82 -13.62 10.04
CA ALA A 136 24.59 -12.55 9.41
C ALA A 136 23.68 -11.43 8.86
N TRP A 137 24.23 -10.25 8.62
CA TRP A 137 23.52 -9.14 7.98
C TRP A 137 24.45 -8.21 7.22
N ALA A 138 23.91 -7.47 6.25
CA ALA A 138 24.61 -6.42 5.51
C ALA A 138 23.73 -5.18 5.40
N HIS A 139 24.31 -4.02 5.69
CA HIS A 139 23.74 -2.72 5.37
C HIS A 139 24.46 -2.20 4.12
N VAL A 140 23.73 -2.15 3.01
CA VAL A 140 24.31 -1.85 1.69
C VAL A 140 23.83 -0.49 1.24
N MET A 141 24.75 0.45 1.08
CA MET A 141 24.50 1.70 0.39
C MET A 141 24.33 1.41 -1.10
N LEU A 142 23.24 1.89 -1.70
CA LEU A 142 22.96 1.70 -3.11
C LEU A 142 24.04 2.43 -3.94
N PRO A 143 24.80 1.73 -4.80
CA PRO A 143 25.84 2.35 -5.61
C PRO A 143 25.25 3.39 -6.55
N GLN A 144 25.84 4.58 -6.67
CA GLN A 144 25.28 5.64 -7.52
C GLN A 144 25.19 5.25 -9.00
N ALA A 145 26.10 4.39 -9.46
CA ALA A 145 26.14 3.84 -10.81
C ALA A 145 24.82 3.18 -11.25
N ILE A 146 24.09 2.52 -10.34
CA ILE A 146 22.81 1.86 -10.71
C ILE A 146 21.78 2.89 -11.20
N PHE A 147 21.84 4.12 -10.68
CA PHE A 147 20.90 5.18 -11.06
C PHE A 147 21.22 5.79 -12.44
N ASN A 148 22.41 5.51 -12.98
CA ASN A 148 22.80 5.83 -14.35
C ASN A 148 22.46 4.69 -15.34
N GLY A 149 21.76 3.65 -14.88
CA GLY A 149 21.37 2.48 -15.69
C GLY A 149 22.39 1.34 -15.69
N GLU A 150 23.44 1.43 -14.87
CA GLU A 150 24.40 0.33 -14.74
C GLU A 150 23.84 -0.82 -13.91
N THR A 151 24.33 -2.02 -14.17
CA THR A 151 24.09 -3.19 -13.32
C THR A 151 25.37 -3.50 -12.55
N ILE A 152 25.27 -3.48 -11.23
CA ILE A 152 26.40 -3.77 -10.34
C ILE A 152 26.31 -5.21 -9.88
N ASP A 153 27.38 -5.96 -10.10
CA ASP A 153 27.53 -7.35 -9.70
C ASP A 153 28.76 -7.45 -8.78
N ASP A 154 28.54 -7.53 -7.47
CA ASP A 154 29.63 -7.38 -6.48
C ASP A 154 29.35 -8.12 -5.16
N TYR A 155 30.41 -8.28 -4.36
CA TYR A 155 30.42 -8.93 -3.06
C TYR A 155 30.43 -7.90 -1.92
N TYR A 156 29.43 -7.99 -1.05
CA TYR A 156 29.24 -7.10 0.09
C TYR A 156 29.63 -7.81 1.39
N PRO A 157 30.42 -7.18 2.28
CA PRO A 157 30.84 -7.81 3.52
C PRO A 157 29.66 -7.98 4.48
N LEU A 158 29.60 -9.16 5.10
CA LEU A 158 28.59 -9.51 6.09
C LEU A 158 29.12 -9.23 7.50
N SER A 159 28.23 -8.70 8.35
CA SER A 159 28.44 -8.52 9.78
C SER A 159 27.63 -9.56 10.55
N GLY A 160 28.07 -9.87 11.77
CA GLY A 160 27.47 -10.95 12.54
C GLY A 160 28.03 -11.04 13.95
N GLN A 161 27.92 -12.23 14.54
CA GLN A 161 28.48 -12.52 15.87
C GLN A 161 30.01 -12.41 15.90
N GLN A 162 30.68 -12.57 14.74
CA GLN A 162 32.14 -12.41 14.63
C GLN A 162 32.60 -10.95 14.57
N GLY A 163 31.66 -10.01 14.44
CA GLY A 163 31.90 -8.57 14.34
C GLY A 163 31.54 -7.99 12.98
N GLU A 164 31.81 -6.70 12.83
CA GLU A 164 31.51 -5.93 11.63
C GLU A 164 32.38 -6.37 10.44
N GLY A 165 31.74 -6.71 9.32
CA GLY A 165 32.39 -7.14 8.08
C GLY A 165 33.19 -8.44 8.19
N LYS A 166 32.99 -9.22 9.24
CA LYS A 166 33.78 -10.44 9.56
C LYS A 166 33.00 -11.73 9.41
N GLU A 167 31.73 -11.66 9.00
CA GLU A 167 30.84 -12.81 8.92
C GLU A 167 30.85 -13.49 7.54
N GLY A 168 31.62 -12.94 6.59
CA GLY A 168 31.75 -13.47 5.24
C GLY A 168 31.37 -12.44 4.18
N MET A 169 30.99 -12.91 3.00
CA MET A 169 30.60 -12.07 1.87
C MET A 169 29.25 -12.51 1.30
N LEU A 170 28.45 -11.54 0.86
CA LEU A 170 27.17 -11.74 0.17
C LEU A 170 27.27 -11.21 -1.25
N HIS A 171 26.95 -12.06 -2.22
CA HIS A 171 26.99 -11.72 -3.64
C HIS A 171 25.64 -11.15 -4.09
N LEU A 172 25.64 -9.90 -4.56
CA LEU A 172 24.44 -9.20 -5.01
C LEU A 172 24.61 -8.65 -6.43
N ILE A 173 23.56 -8.82 -7.24
CA ILE A 173 23.42 -8.14 -8.52
C ILE A 173 22.30 -7.11 -8.38
N ILE A 174 22.63 -5.83 -8.55
CA ILE A 174 21.72 -4.71 -8.32
C ILE A 174 21.63 -3.85 -9.57
N SER A 175 20.40 -3.58 -10.02
CA SER A 175 20.12 -2.62 -11.08
C SER A 175 18.88 -1.80 -10.75
N PHE A 176 18.73 -0.66 -11.43
CA PHE A 176 17.63 0.26 -11.20
C PHE A 176 17.04 0.73 -12.53
N ALA A 177 15.71 0.76 -12.59
CA ALA A 177 14.95 1.35 -13.68
C ALA A 177 14.13 2.53 -13.13
N PRO A 178 14.33 3.76 -13.62
CA PRO A 178 13.49 4.88 -13.22
C PRO A 178 12.04 4.58 -13.61
N VAL A 179 11.11 4.90 -12.73
CA VAL A 179 9.69 4.93 -13.12
C VAL A 179 9.46 6.35 -13.58
N GLU A 180 9.22 6.53 -14.87
CA GLU A 180 8.73 7.80 -15.37
C GLU A 180 7.42 8.09 -14.65
N ALA A 181 7.42 9.11 -13.81
CA ALA A 181 6.18 9.69 -13.38
C ALA A 181 5.55 10.24 -14.66
N THR A 182 4.67 9.46 -15.30
CA THR A 182 3.65 10.04 -16.13
C THR A 182 2.80 10.85 -15.16
N VAL A 183 3.24 12.07 -14.88
CA VAL A 183 2.34 13.20 -14.84
C VAL A 183 1.64 13.14 -16.18
N SER A 184 0.59 12.31 -16.27
CA SER A 184 -0.56 12.69 -17.06
C SER A 184 -0.89 14.06 -16.47
N ALA A 185 -0.35 15.11 -17.08
CA ALA A 185 -0.93 16.42 -16.97
C ALA A 185 -2.40 16.12 -17.19
N ALA A 186 -3.21 16.33 -16.16
CA ALA A 186 -4.62 16.49 -16.38
C ALA A 186 -4.67 17.60 -17.43
N THR A 187 -4.82 17.23 -18.70
CA THR A 187 -5.31 18.16 -19.69
C THR A 187 -6.62 18.59 -19.08
N VAL A 188 -6.62 19.80 -18.54
CA VAL A 188 -7.84 20.52 -18.18
C VAL A 188 -8.54 20.70 -19.51
N LEU A 189 -9.27 19.67 -19.93
CA LEU A 189 -10.32 19.85 -20.90
C LEU A 189 -11.29 20.80 -20.20
N PRO A 190 -11.63 21.96 -20.79
CA PRO A 190 -12.71 22.77 -20.26
C PRO A 190 -13.90 21.84 -20.08
N SER A 191 -14.38 21.71 -18.85
CA SER A 191 -15.46 20.80 -18.47
C SER A 191 -16.71 21.17 -19.27
N THR A 192 -16.94 20.50 -20.39
CA THR A 192 -18.28 20.34 -20.93
C THR A 192 -18.87 19.09 -20.31
N ALA A 193 -19.78 19.33 -19.36
CA ALA A 193 -20.75 18.38 -18.82
C ALA A 193 -20.18 17.10 -18.20
N SER A 194 -20.11 17.11 -16.87
CA SER A 194 -20.07 15.90 -16.04
C SER A 194 -21.25 14.96 -16.37
N PRO A 195 -21.03 13.65 -16.57
CA PRO A 195 -22.13 12.68 -16.57
C PRO A 195 -22.73 12.60 -15.16
N PRO A 196 -24.07 12.56 -15.02
CA PRO A 196 -24.73 12.64 -13.72
C PRO A 196 -24.43 11.42 -12.84
N LEU A 197 -24.12 11.71 -11.58
CA LEU A 197 -23.96 10.75 -10.50
C LEU A 197 -25.33 10.09 -10.19
N PRO A 198 -25.38 8.81 -9.74
CA PRO A 198 -26.64 8.19 -9.32
C PRO A 198 -27.19 8.92 -8.09
N VAL A 199 -28.41 9.46 -8.22
CA VAL A 199 -29.13 10.21 -7.18
C VAL A 199 -29.55 9.26 -6.06
N GLU A 200 -29.07 9.50 -4.83
CA GLU A 200 -29.56 8.81 -3.63
C GLU A 200 -30.92 9.38 -3.24
N ILE A 201 -31.96 8.53 -3.21
CA ILE A 201 -33.33 8.91 -2.86
C ILE A 201 -33.39 9.17 -1.35
N THR A 202 -33.60 10.43 -0.94
CA THR A 202 -33.67 10.80 0.47
C THR A 202 -35.11 10.80 0.98
N ALA A 203 -35.32 10.41 2.25
CA ALA A 203 -36.64 10.25 2.86
C ALA A 203 -37.46 11.55 2.97
N GLU A 204 -36.83 12.70 2.72
CA GLU A 204 -37.47 14.02 2.69
C GLU A 204 -38.29 14.21 1.40
N ASP A 205 -37.84 13.61 0.29
CA ASP A 205 -38.46 13.73 -1.03
C ASP A 205 -39.84 13.06 -1.08
N THR A 206 -39.97 11.91 -0.41
CA THR A 206 -41.23 11.16 -0.34
C THR A 206 -42.28 11.90 0.49
N LYS A 207 -41.86 12.69 1.47
CA LYS A 207 -42.76 13.47 2.35
C LYS A 207 -43.31 14.72 1.65
N GLU A 208 -42.51 15.36 0.80
CA GLU A 208 -42.97 16.49 -0.02
C GLU A 208 -44.00 16.05 -1.05
N LEU A 209 -43.78 14.90 -1.70
CA LEU A 209 -44.74 14.33 -2.66
C LEU A 209 -46.06 13.89 -2.00
N GLU A 210 -46.00 13.34 -0.78
CA GLU A 210 -47.19 13.01 0.02
C GLU A 210 -48.02 14.26 0.38
N ALA A 211 -47.36 15.40 0.62
CA ALA A 211 -48.05 16.67 0.88
C ALA A 211 -48.73 17.25 -0.37
N MET A 212 -48.19 16.99 -1.56
CA MET A 212 -48.75 17.46 -2.84
C MET A 212 -49.90 16.58 -3.34
N PHE A 213 -49.91 15.29 -2.99
CA PHE A 213 -50.94 14.33 -3.38
C PHE A 213 -51.52 13.57 -2.16
N PRO A 214 -52.30 14.24 -1.29
CA PRO A 214 -52.81 13.65 -0.05
C PRO A 214 -53.85 12.51 -0.25
N GLY A 215 -54.22 12.21 -1.51
CA GLY A 215 -55.13 11.12 -1.87
C GLY A 215 -54.44 9.88 -2.45
N VAL A 216 -53.10 9.87 -2.58
CA VAL A 216 -52.33 8.75 -3.16
C VAL A 216 -51.54 8.03 -2.07
N ASP A 217 -51.57 6.70 -2.06
CA ASP A 217 -50.89 5.88 -1.06
C ASP A 217 -49.36 6.03 -1.10
N ARG A 218 -48.76 6.16 0.09
CA ARG A 218 -47.32 6.43 0.27
C ARG A 218 -46.40 5.37 -0.34
N GLU A 219 -46.86 4.13 -0.46
CA GLU A 219 -46.10 3.05 -1.09
C GLU A 219 -46.03 3.21 -2.61
N VAL A 220 -47.08 3.75 -3.24
CA VAL A 220 -47.11 4.04 -4.68
C VAL A 220 -46.16 5.19 -5.00
N ILE A 221 -46.17 6.25 -4.18
CA ILE A 221 -45.26 7.39 -4.32
C ILE A 221 -43.79 6.94 -4.25
N ARG A 222 -43.45 6.06 -3.30
CA ARG A 222 -42.09 5.51 -3.19
C ARG A 222 -41.71 4.69 -4.43
N CYS A 223 -42.62 3.85 -4.91
CA CYS A 223 -42.37 2.99 -6.08
C CYS A 223 -42.08 3.82 -7.34
N VAL A 224 -42.88 4.86 -7.60
CA VAL A 224 -42.70 5.72 -8.78
C VAL A 224 -41.44 6.58 -8.66
N LEU A 225 -41.08 7.03 -7.45
CA LEU A 225 -39.84 7.78 -7.21
C LEU A 225 -38.58 6.91 -7.40
N GLU A 226 -38.64 5.65 -6.97
CA GLU A 226 -37.59 4.65 -7.24
C GLU A 226 -37.44 4.38 -8.73
N GLU A 227 -38.57 4.22 -9.44
CA GLU A 227 -38.58 4.00 -10.89
C GLU A 227 -38.07 5.22 -11.67
N SER A 228 -38.38 6.43 -11.18
CA SER A 228 -37.90 7.70 -11.72
C SER A 228 -36.47 8.04 -11.28
N ARG A 229 -35.77 7.12 -10.59
CA ARG A 229 -34.39 7.29 -10.11
C ARG A 229 -34.18 8.57 -9.29
N GLY A 230 -35.16 8.93 -8.46
CA GLY A 230 -35.10 10.12 -7.60
C GLY A 230 -35.43 11.45 -8.30
N ASP A 231 -35.86 11.43 -9.57
CA ASP A 231 -36.34 12.63 -10.26
C ASP A 231 -37.76 13.00 -9.80
N LYS A 232 -37.85 14.09 -9.04
CA LYS A 232 -39.11 14.58 -8.44
C LYS A 232 -40.10 15.06 -9.50
N ASP A 233 -39.66 15.76 -10.54
CA ASP A 233 -40.53 16.35 -11.56
C ASP A 233 -41.14 15.28 -12.48
N ALA A 234 -40.35 14.25 -12.80
CA ALA A 234 -40.83 13.07 -13.52
C ALA A 234 -41.86 12.30 -12.68
N THR A 235 -41.60 12.15 -11.38
CA THR A 235 -42.50 11.48 -10.43
C THR A 235 -43.83 12.22 -10.28
N VAL A 236 -43.81 13.56 -10.15
CA VAL A 236 -45.03 14.39 -10.10
C VAL A 236 -45.85 14.24 -11.38
N SER A 237 -45.20 14.25 -12.54
CA SER A 237 -45.87 14.11 -13.84
C SER A 237 -46.54 12.74 -13.99
N ALA A 238 -45.85 11.67 -13.59
CA ALA A 238 -46.41 10.31 -13.59
C ALA A 238 -47.59 10.16 -12.63
N LEU A 239 -47.49 10.69 -11.41
CA LEU A 239 -48.58 10.64 -10.42
C LEU A 239 -49.80 11.47 -10.85
N LEU A 240 -49.60 12.59 -11.55
CA LEU A 240 -50.67 13.39 -12.16
C LEU A 240 -51.39 12.64 -13.29
N GLU A 241 -50.67 11.92 -14.15
CA GLU A 241 -51.31 11.09 -15.19
C GLU A 241 -52.12 9.94 -14.58
N MET A 242 -51.60 9.32 -13.52
CA MET A 242 -52.30 8.23 -12.82
C MET A 242 -53.57 8.71 -12.07
N THR A 243 -53.61 9.97 -11.61
CA THR A 243 -54.77 10.56 -10.93
C THR A 243 -55.77 11.26 -11.87
N LYS A 244 -55.41 11.47 -13.15
CA LYS A 244 -56.29 12.09 -14.15
C LYS A 244 -57.22 11.10 -14.86
N THR A 245 -57.12 9.80 -14.54
CA THR A 245 -57.99 8.77 -15.12
C THR A 245 -59.17 8.47 -14.18
N GLU A 246 -60.06 9.46 -14.02
CA GLU A 246 -61.47 9.29 -13.65
C GLU A 246 -62.34 10.16 -14.57
#